data_AF-L2FX86-F1
#
_entry.id   AF-L2FX86-F1
#
_cell.length_a   1.000
_cell.length_b   1.000
_cell.length_c   1.000
_cell.angle_alpha   90.00
_cell.angle_beta   90.00
_cell.angle_gamma   90.00
#
_symmetry.space_group_name_H-M   'P 1'
#
loop_
_entity.id
_entity.type
_entity.pdbx_description
1 polymer ?
#
loop_
_entity_poly.entity_id
_entity_poly.type
_entity_poly.pdbx_seq_one_letter_code
_entity_poly.pdbx_strand_id
1 'polypeptide(L)'
;MFSIKTLTTILLASAAAVSAAPTTTTGSTKATRTTHLTGVTHSVVAGLGGLRFDPDNVVAEIGDVPLADGSGFFPGFEFFTPEGQAPDVFQIVVEDKKPIWYYCAQPAMTHCNAGMVGVVNQNFDNQDFSLAKHKELAAKATLVIPPVKHVGKVIPNPNPLGGF
;
A
#
# COMPACT_ATOMS: atom_id res chain seq x y z
N MET A 1 46.26 72.37 35.49
CA MET A 1 46.00 70.92 35.34
C MET A 1 44.59 70.76 34.80
N PHE A 2 44.44 69.94 33.76
CA PHE A 2 43.40 70.05 32.74
C PHE A 2 41.99 69.64 33.21
N SER A 3 41.01 70.43 32.77
CA SER A 3 39.57 70.20 32.90
C SER A 3 39.06 69.43 31.68
N ILE A 4 38.43 68.28 31.89
CA ILE A 4 37.67 67.55 30.86
C ILE A 4 36.32 67.19 31.47
N LYS A 5 35.26 67.92 31.08
CA LYS A 5 33.86 67.55 31.35
C LYS A 5 33.34 66.80 30.14
N THR A 6 33.16 65.50 30.26
CA THR A 6 32.56 64.66 29.23
C THR A 6 31.06 64.94 29.17
N LEU A 7 30.58 65.45 28.05
CA LEU A 7 29.16 65.73 27.78
C LEU A 7 28.58 64.53 27.02
N THR A 8 27.77 63.72 27.69
CA THR A 8 27.15 62.52 27.09
C THR A 8 25.84 62.92 26.41
N THR A 9 25.82 62.96 25.08
CA THR A 9 24.61 63.15 24.27
C THR A 9 23.82 61.84 24.18
N ILE A 10 22.60 61.84 24.74
CA ILE A 10 21.65 60.73 24.61
C ILE A 10 20.87 60.92 23.30
N LEU A 11 21.13 60.08 22.30
CA LEU A 11 20.30 59.98 21.11
C LEU A 11 19.04 59.15 21.43
N LEU A 12 17.86 59.75 21.23
CA LEU A 12 16.57 59.06 21.22
C LEU A 12 16.39 58.37 19.86
N ALA A 13 16.38 57.04 19.84
CA ALA A 13 15.99 56.26 18.66
C ALA A 13 14.46 56.06 18.67
N SER A 14 13.77 56.63 17.70
CA SER A 14 12.34 56.39 17.44
C SER A 14 12.16 55.02 16.77
N ALA A 15 11.49 54.10 17.46
CA ALA A 15 11.09 52.82 16.88
C ALA A 15 9.85 53.01 16.01
N ALA A 16 10.00 52.88 14.69
CA ALA A 16 8.87 52.77 13.77
C ALA A 16 8.28 51.35 13.85
N ALA A 17 7.07 51.22 14.40
CA ALA A 17 6.34 49.96 14.38
C ALA A 17 5.80 49.71 12.96
N VAL A 18 6.43 48.79 12.23
CA VAL A 18 5.90 48.26 10.97
C VAL A 18 4.76 47.28 11.30
N SER A 19 3.52 47.72 11.10
CA SER A 19 2.35 46.82 11.16
C SER A 19 2.31 45.98 9.89
N ALA A 20 2.68 44.71 9.99
CA ALA A 20 2.51 43.76 8.90
C ALA A 20 1.02 43.36 8.82
N ALA A 21 0.29 43.95 7.87
CA ALA A 21 -1.07 43.52 7.55
C ALA A 21 -1.02 42.13 6.89
N PRO A 22 -1.90 41.17 7.28
CA PRO A 22 -1.94 39.87 6.63
C PRO A 22 -2.42 40.02 5.19
N THR A 23 -1.62 39.56 4.23
CA THR A 23 -2.01 39.49 2.82
C THR A 23 -3.01 38.35 2.64
N THR A 24 -4.22 38.67 2.22
CA THR A 24 -5.18 37.67 1.74
C THR A 24 -4.69 37.13 0.39
N THR A 25 -4.04 35.96 0.42
CA THR A 25 -3.74 35.21 -0.79
C THR A 25 -5.01 34.49 -1.24
N THR A 26 -5.64 34.98 -2.31
CA THR A 26 -6.62 34.23 -3.09
C THR A 26 -5.90 33.10 -3.83
N GLY A 27 -5.63 32.00 -3.11
CA GLY A 27 -5.06 30.77 -3.65
C GLY A 27 -6.16 29.91 -4.25
N SER A 28 -6.09 29.68 -5.55
CA SER A 28 -6.91 28.74 -6.32
C SER A 28 -7.12 27.41 -5.58
N THR A 29 -8.38 27.00 -5.40
CA THR A 29 -8.82 25.72 -4.86
C THR A 29 -8.52 24.55 -5.80
N LYS A 30 -7.24 24.30 -6.08
CA LYS A 30 -6.80 22.99 -6.58
C LYS A 30 -5.87 22.40 -5.55
N ALA A 31 -6.44 21.64 -4.62
CA ALA A 31 -5.69 20.82 -3.69
C ALA A 31 -4.75 19.90 -4.49
N THR A 32 -3.46 20.19 -4.47
CA THR A 32 -2.44 19.24 -4.89
C THR A 32 -2.42 18.15 -3.83
N ARG A 33 -3.10 17.03 -4.11
CA ARG A 33 -3.08 15.84 -3.26
C ARG A 33 -1.69 15.21 -3.40
N THR A 34 -0.76 15.54 -2.52
CA THR A 34 0.50 14.80 -2.36
C THR A 34 0.18 13.51 -1.61
N THR A 35 0.07 12.39 -2.32
CA THR A 35 -0.01 11.07 -1.69
C THR A 35 1.36 10.71 -1.14
N HIS A 36 1.45 10.47 0.17
CA HIS A 36 2.67 9.98 0.81
C HIS A 36 2.96 8.56 0.31
N LEU A 37 4.04 8.37 -0.46
CA LEU A 37 4.48 7.05 -0.91
C LEU A 37 5.36 6.44 0.17
N THR A 38 4.88 5.39 0.81
CA THR A 38 5.56 4.72 1.93
C THR A 38 6.60 3.70 1.45
N GLY A 39 6.40 3.09 0.28
CA GLY A 39 7.35 2.13 -0.30
C GLY A 39 7.49 0.84 0.52
N VAL A 40 6.57 0.55 1.45
CA VAL A 40 6.64 -0.65 2.29
C VAL A 40 6.25 -1.86 1.45
N THR A 41 7.02 -2.93 1.61
CA THR A 41 6.73 -4.22 0.97
C THR A 41 5.97 -5.11 1.95
N HIS A 42 4.80 -5.58 1.50
CA HIS A 42 4.00 -6.58 2.22
C HIS A 42 4.18 -7.94 1.56
N SER A 43 4.36 -8.98 2.37
CA SER A 43 4.50 -10.36 1.87
C SER A 43 3.23 -11.15 2.16
N VAL A 44 2.73 -11.86 1.16
CA VAL A 44 1.64 -12.83 1.30
C VAL A 44 2.17 -14.19 0.88
N VAL A 45 2.16 -15.13 1.82
CA VAL A 45 2.53 -16.52 1.56
C VAL A 45 1.32 -17.28 1.05
N ALA A 46 1.49 -18.07 -0.01
CA ALA A 46 0.43 -18.90 -0.59
C ALA A 46 0.72 -20.38 -0.32
N GLY A 47 -0.24 -21.10 0.27
CA GLY A 47 -0.14 -22.56 0.41
C GLY A 47 0.57 -23.06 1.67
N LEU A 48 1.07 -22.17 2.54
CA LEU A 48 1.75 -22.57 3.77
C LEU A 48 0.77 -23.15 4.79
N GLY A 49 1.00 -24.42 5.16
CA GLY A 49 0.16 -25.14 6.10
C GLY A 49 -1.24 -25.48 5.58
N GLY A 50 -1.47 -25.40 4.26
CA GLY A 50 -2.73 -25.77 3.62
C GLY A 50 -3.21 -24.77 2.56
N LEU A 51 -4.48 -24.87 2.18
CA LEU A 51 -5.10 -24.08 1.10
C LEU A 51 -5.47 -22.66 1.57
N ARG A 52 -4.47 -21.85 1.91
CA ARG A 52 -4.67 -20.49 2.42
C ARG A 52 -3.63 -19.49 1.92
N PHE A 53 -3.98 -18.21 2.02
CA PHE A 53 -3.03 -17.10 2.00
C PHE A 53 -2.73 -16.68 3.43
N ASP A 54 -1.50 -16.24 3.70
CA ASP A 54 -1.08 -15.76 5.00
C ASP A 54 -0.20 -14.49 4.87
N PRO A 55 -0.66 -13.31 5.34
CA PRO A 55 -2.04 -13.05 5.77
C PRO A 55 -3.01 -13.10 4.58
N ASP A 56 -4.29 -13.35 4.85
CA ASP A 56 -5.37 -13.32 3.84
C ASP A 56 -6.00 -11.93 3.66
N ASN A 57 -5.71 -10.99 4.57
CA ASN A 57 -5.99 -9.56 4.43
C ASN A 57 -4.72 -8.73 4.70
N VAL A 58 -4.33 -7.90 3.74
CA VAL A 58 -3.19 -6.97 3.84
C VAL A 58 -3.72 -5.53 3.91
N VAL A 59 -3.20 -4.71 4.81
CA VAL A 59 -3.47 -3.26 4.84
C VAL A 59 -2.24 -2.54 4.30
N ALA A 60 -2.38 -1.78 3.23
CA ALA A 60 -1.30 -1.15 2.49
C ALA A 60 -1.65 0.30 2.08
N GLU A 61 -0.66 1.18 2.11
CA GLU A 61 -0.79 2.59 1.73
C GLU A 61 -0.50 2.82 0.24
N ILE A 62 -0.86 4.00 -0.28
CA ILE A 62 -0.56 4.35 -1.68
C ILE A 62 0.97 4.36 -1.86
N GLY A 63 1.49 3.64 -2.85
CA GLY A 63 2.92 3.46 -3.06
C GLY A 63 3.56 2.34 -2.25
N ASP A 64 2.81 1.65 -1.40
CA ASP A 64 3.21 0.31 -0.95
C ASP A 64 3.17 -0.67 -2.11
N VAL A 65 3.73 -1.84 -1.90
CA VAL A 65 3.72 -2.95 -2.85
C VAL A 65 2.64 -3.94 -2.41
N PRO A 66 1.33 -3.81 -2.78
CA PRO A 66 0.67 -4.49 -3.93
C PRO A 66 -0.45 -3.74 -4.77
N LEU A 67 -0.54 -3.83 -6.12
CA LEU A 67 -1.67 -3.34 -6.99
C LEU A 67 -2.50 -4.33 -7.81
N ALA A 68 -3.76 -3.92 -8.12
CA ALA A 68 -4.36 -4.06 -9.45
C ALA A 68 -5.34 -2.89 -9.79
N ASP A 69 -5.15 -2.23 -10.94
CA ASP A 69 -5.87 -1.05 -11.46
C ASP A 69 -7.14 -1.40 -12.27
N GLY A 70 -7.81 -2.49 -11.88
CA GLY A 70 -9.08 -2.90 -12.51
C GLY A 70 -8.97 -4.05 -13.51
N SER A 71 -7.80 -4.69 -13.60
CA SER A 71 -7.70 -6.02 -14.19
C SER A 71 -7.04 -6.95 -13.18
N GLY A 72 -7.81 -7.89 -12.62
CA GLY A 72 -7.26 -8.89 -11.70
C GLY A 72 -5.99 -9.52 -12.28
N PHE A 73 -5.05 -9.85 -11.41
CA PHE A 73 -3.76 -10.43 -11.83
C PHE A 73 -3.80 -11.95 -11.72
N PHE A 74 -3.11 -12.60 -12.64
CA PHE A 74 -2.78 -14.01 -12.53
C PHE A 74 -1.34 -14.17 -13.01
N PRO A 75 -0.40 -14.49 -12.11
CA PRO A 75 1.01 -14.50 -12.45
C PRO A 75 1.44 -15.83 -13.10
N GLY A 76 0.53 -16.80 -13.24
CA GLY A 76 0.83 -18.16 -13.67
C GLY A 76 0.98 -19.12 -12.48
N PHE A 77 1.31 -20.38 -12.78
CA PHE A 77 1.51 -21.43 -11.78
C PHE A 77 2.99 -21.70 -11.46
N GLU A 78 3.90 -20.88 -12.01
CA GLU A 78 5.36 -21.03 -11.93
C GLU A 78 5.94 -20.87 -10.50
N PHE A 79 5.12 -20.47 -9.53
CA PHE A 79 5.52 -20.21 -8.14
C PHE A 79 5.30 -21.42 -7.21
N PHE A 80 4.83 -22.54 -7.75
CA PHE A 80 4.65 -23.76 -6.96
C PHE A 80 6.01 -24.28 -6.47
N THR A 81 6.12 -24.51 -5.17
CA THR A 81 7.32 -25.08 -4.54
C THR A 81 6.88 -26.18 -3.58
N PRO A 82 7.37 -27.43 -3.73
CA PRO A 82 6.99 -28.55 -2.84
C PRO A 82 7.41 -28.34 -1.39
N GLU A 83 8.59 -27.76 -1.20
CA GLU A 83 9.22 -27.48 0.10
C GLU A 83 10.03 -26.20 -0.04
N GLY A 84 10.12 -25.40 1.01
CA GLY A 84 10.84 -24.13 0.91
C GLY A 84 10.05 -23.05 0.19
N GLN A 85 10.65 -21.87 0.02
CA GLN A 85 9.98 -20.73 -0.63
C GLN A 85 10.27 -20.79 -2.13
N ALA A 86 9.34 -20.29 -2.93
CA ALA A 86 9.60 -20.10 -4.36
C ALA A 86 10.86 -19.23 -4.55
N PRO A 87 11.71 -19.57 -5.54
CA PRO A 87 12.92 -18.80 -5.83
C PRO A 87 12.58 -17.39 -6.33
N ASP A 88 11.41 -17.24 -6.95
CA ASP A 88 10.85 -15.98 -7.42
C ASP A 88 9.50 -15.71 -6.76
N VAL A 89 9.14 -14.44 -6.66
CA VAL A 89 7.82 -13.99 -6.18
C VAL A 89 7.20 -13.03 -7.19
N PHE A 90 5.87 -13.00 -7.24
CA PHE A 90 5.15 -11.99 -8.01
C PHE A 90 4.89 -10.75 -7.15
N GLN A 91 5.33 -9.60 -7.66
CA GLN A 91 5.26 -8.32 -6.98
C GLN A 91 4.36 -7.35 -7.77
N ILE A 92 3.43 -6.71 -7.08
CA ILE A 92 2.52 -5.67 -7.61
C ILE A 92 2.70 -4.37 -6.79
N VAL A 93 2.24 -3.19 -7.22
CA VAL A 93 2.51 -1.89 -6.52
C VAL A 93 1.25 -1.08 -6.19
N VAL A 94 0.73 -0.95 -4.96
CA VAL A 94 -0.53 -0.19 -4.62
C VAL A 94 -0.55 1.23 -5.21
N GLU A 95 -1.53 1.56 -6.05
CA GLU A 95 -1.76 2.91 -6.59
C GLU A 95 -2.90 3.63 -5.85
N ASP A 96 -3.85 2.88 -5.28
CA ASP A 96 -4.97 3.46 -4.52
C ASP A 96 -5.42 2.58 -3.36
N LYS A 97 -6.24 3.14 -2.47
CA LYS A 97 -6.77 2.45 -1.29
C LYS A 97 -7.97 1.54 -1.58
N LYS A 98 -8.32 1.29 -2.85
CA LYS A 98 -9.45 0.41 -3.15
C LYS A 98 -9.09 -1.04 -2.81
N PRO A 99 -10.10 -1.86 -2.44
CA PRO A 99 -9.86 -3.28 -2.21
C PRO A 99 -9.36 -4.00 -3.46
N ILE A 100 -8.30 -4.80 -3.33
CA ILE A 100 -7.77 -5.67 -4.39
C ILE A 100 -8.03 -7.12 -3.97
N TRP A 101 -8.98 -7.76 -4.66
CA TRP A 101 -9.36 -9.16 -4.41
C TRP A 101 -8.51 -10.11 -5.25
N TYR A 102 -8.09 -11.22 -4.66
CA TYR A 102 -7.31 -12.25 -5.35
C TYR A 102 -7.68 -13.66 -4.87
N TYR A 103 -7.45 -14.66 -5.72
CA TYR A 103 -7.74 -16.07 -5.42
C TYR A 103 -6.72 -17.00 -6.08
N CYS A 104 -6.58 -18.21 -5.52
CA CYS A 104 -5.77 -19.24 -6.16
C CYS A 104 -6.54 -19.91 -7.31
N ALA A 105 -6.01 -19.77 -8.52
CA ALA A 105 -6.63 -20.32 -9.73
C ALA A 105 -6.32 -21.81 -9.98
N GLN A 106 -5.71 -22.53 -9.02
CA GLN A 106 -5.32 -23.94 -9.23
C GLN A 106 -6.56 -24.83 -9.41
N PRO A 107 -6.67 -25.56 -10.54
CA PRO A 107 -7.84 -26.38 -10.85
C PRO A 107 -7.87 -27.69 -10.06
N ALA A 108 -6.72 -28.20 -9.65
CA ALA A 108 -6.64 -29.37 -8.78
C ALA A 108 -7.22 -29.02 -7.40
N MET A 109 -8.14 -29.86 -6.89
CA MET A 109 -8.76 -29.72 -5.56
C MET A 109 -9.52 -28.40 -5.31
N THR A 110 -9.75 -27.56 -6.34
CA THR A 110 -10.53 -26.32 -6.29
C THR A 110 -10.15 -25.39 -5.12
N HIS A 111 -8.90 -24.92 -5.10
CA HIS A 111 -8.34 -24.15 -3.99
C HIS A 111 -9.16 -22.89 -3.65
N CYS A 112 -9.64 -22.17 -4.67
CA CYS A 112 -10.53 -21.03 -4.51
C CYS A 112 -11.81 -21.39 -3.75
N ASN A 113 -12.48 -22.48 -4.15
CA ASN A 113 -13.70 -22.98 -3.49
C ASN A 113 -13.43 -23.45 -2.06
N ALA A 114 -12.21 -23.92 -1.77
CA ALA A 114 -11.77 -24.28 -0.43
C ALA A 114 -11.43 -23.05 0.45
N GLY A 115 -11.54 -21.83 -0.08
CA GLY A 115 -11.32 -20.59 0.68
C GLY A 115 -9.93 -19.99 0.51
N MET A 116 -9.13 -20.46 -0.45
CA MET A 116 -7.84 -19.84 -0.82
C MET A 116 -8.06 -18.56 -1.63
N VAL A 117 -8.60 -17.56 -0.94
CA VAL A 117 -8.90 -16.20 -1.42
C VAL A 117 -8.36 -15.19 -0.42
N GLY A 118 -8.02 -14.00 -0.89
CA GLY A 118 -7.49 -12.94 -0.05
C GLY A 118 -7.81 -11.55 -0.61
N VAL A 119 -7.43 -10.54 0.15
CA VAL A 119 -7.70 -9.15 -0.16
C VAL A 119 -6.59 -8.23 0.32
N VAL A 120 -6.30 -7.19 -0.45
CA VAL A 120 -5.55 -6.03 0.01
C VAL A 120 -6.55 -4.90 0.24
N ASN A 121 -6.40 -4.16 1.33
CA ASN A 121 -7.21 -3.00 1.68
C ASN A 121 -8.72 -3.31 1.73
N GLN A 122 -9.12 -4.38 2.41
CA GLN A 122 -10.54 -4.61 2.67
C GLN A 122 -11.19 -3.39 3.32
N ASN A 123 -12.38 -3.03 2.85
CA ASN A 123 -13.25 -2.11 3.56
C ASN A 123 -14.01 -2.86 4.67
N PHE A 124 -13.81 -2.47 5.92
CA PHE A 124 -14.48 -3.08 7.08
C PHE A 124 -15.87 -2.50 7.38
N ASP A 125 -16.24 -1.38 6.73
CA ASP A 125 -17.52 -0.71 6.96
C ASP A 125 -18.70 -1.43 6.27
N ASN A 126 -18.42 -2.34 5.33
CA ASN A 126 -19.43 -3.07 4.59
C ASN A 126 -19.18 -4.59 4.67
N GLN A 127 -19.98 -5.26 5.49
CA GLN A 127 -19.87 -6.71 5.66
C GLN A 127 -20.31 -7.50 4.42
N ASP A 128 -21.14 -6.93 3.55
CA ASP A 128 -21.51 -7.53 2.26
C ASP A 128 -20.37 -7.44 1.23
N PHE A 129 -19.34 -6.62 1.49
CA PHE A 129 -18.15 -6.49 0.65
C PHE A 129 -16.87 -6.77 1.47
N SER A 130 -16.87 -7.92 2.13
CA SER A 130 -15.81 -8.38 3.05
C SER A 130 -15.15 -9.68 2.57
N LEU A 131 -13.97 -10.01 3.12
CA LEU A 131 -13.28 -11.29 2.88
C LEU A 131 -14.11 -12.48 3.33
N ALA A 132 -14.83 -12.35 4.43
CA ALA A 132 -15.78 -13.37 4.86
C ALA A 132 -16.83 -13.62 3.77
N LYS A 133 -17.41 -12.56 3.22
CA LYS A 133 -18.37 -12.69 2.12
C LYS A 133 -17.74 -13.24 0.85
N HIS A 134 -16.50 -12.84 0.54
CA HIS A 134 -15.78 -13.33 -0.61
C HIS A 134 -15.52 -14.85 -0.51
N LYS A 135 -15.14 -15.36 0.67
CA LYS A 135 -15.00 -16.80 0.94
C LYS A 135 -16.31 -17.57 0.74
N GLU A 136 -17.44 -17.03 1.21
CA GLU A 136 -18.76 -17.66 1.00
C GLU A 136 -19.15 -17.76 -0.48
N LEU A 137 -18.85 -16.71 -1.25
CA LEU A 137 -19.13 -16.67 -2.69
C LEU A 137 -18.19 -17.60 -3.46
N ALA A 138 -16.90 -17.60 -3.11
CA ALA A 138 -15.89 -18.46 -3.71
C ALA A 138 -16.23 -19.95 -3.56
N ALA A 139 -16.73 -20.36 -2.39
CA ALA A 139 -17.16 -21.74 -2.15
C ALA A 139 -18.21 -22.25 -3.17
N LYS A 140 -19.03 -21.35 -3.72
CA LYS A 140 -20.10 -21.66 -4.68
C LYS A 140 -19.76 -21.30 -6.12
N ALA A 141 -18.59 -20.71 -6.36
CA ALA A 141 -18.21 -20.21 -7.67
C ALA A 141 -17.73 -21.34 -8.57
N THR A 142 -17.91 -21.18 -9.88
CA THR A 142 -17.16 -21.98 -10.86
C THR A 142 -15.77 -21.38 -10.98
N LEU A 143 -14.74 -22.20 -10.81
CA LEU A 143 -13.35 -21.74 -10.97
C LEU A 143 -13.11 -21.26 -12.41
N VAL A 144 -12.54 -20.07 -12.52
CA VAL A 144 -12.05 -19.51 -13.78
C VAL A 144 -10.53 -19.43 -13.68
N ILE A 145 -9.83 -19.89 -14.71
CA ILE A 145 -8.40 -19.60 -14.87
C ILE A 145 -8.31 -18.40 -15.82
N PRO A 146 -7.99 -17.19 -15.33
CA PRO A 146 -7.88 -16.02 -16.19
C PRO A 146 -6.61 -16.13 -17.05
N PRO A 147 -6.52 -15.37 -18.15
CA PRO A 147 -5.25 -15.22 -18.86
C PRO A 147 -4.20 -14.59 -17.95
N VAL A 148 -2.94 -14.96 -18.13
CA VAL A 148 -1.81 -14.34 -17.40
C VAL A 148 -1.80 -12.84 -17.71
N LYS A 149 -1.85 -12.02 -16.67
CA LYS A 149 -1.74 -10.55 -16.77
C LYS A 149 -0.53 -10.07 -16.00
N HIS A 150 0.37 -9.40 -16.71
CA HIS A 150 1.61 -8.86 -16.17
C HIS A 150 1.42 -7.44 -15.59
N VAL A 151 0.40 -7.25 -14.74
CA VAL A 151 0.22 -5.99 -14.00
C VAL A 151 1.21 -5.83 -12.83
N GLY A 152 2.14 -6.78 -12.71
CA GLY A 152 3.22 -6.80 -11.75
C GLY A 152 4.48 -7.37 -12.40
N LYS A 153 5.49 -7.63 -11.58
CA LYS A 153 6.80 -8.15 -11.99
C LYS A 153 7.13 -9.41 -11.20
N VAL A 154 7.73 -10.37 -11.90
CA VAL A 154 8.42 -11.48 -11.24
C VAL A 154 9.78 -10.97 -10.79
N ILE A 155 10.11 -11.14 -9.52
CA ILE A 155 11.41 -10.79 -8.96
C ILE A 155 11.98 -11.97 -8.18
N PRO A 156 13.32 -12.06 -8.02
CA PRO A 156 13.92 -12.98 -7.06
C PRO A 156 13.27 -12.79 -5.70
N ASN A 157 12.99 -13.89 -5.01
CA ASN A 157 12.41 -13.85 -3.68
C ASN A 157 13.31 -13.01 -2.76
N PRO A 158 12.82 -11.87 -2.24
CA PRO A 158 13.62 -10.98 -1.40
C PRO A 158 13.87 -11.58 0.00
N ASN A 159 13.17 -12.65 0.36
CA ASN A 159 13.28 -13.31 1.66
C ASN A 159 13.33 -14.85 1.55
N PRO A 160 14.31 -15.41 0.81
CA PRO A 160 14.34 -16.84 0.49
C PRO A 160 14.57 -17.75 1.71
N LEU A 161 15.04 -17.16 2.82
CA LEU A 161 15.29 -17.83 4.10
C LEU A 161 14.41 -17.28 5.22
N GLY A 162 13.30 -16.62 4.88
CA GLY A 162 12.41 -15.91 5.82
C GLY A 162 11.73 -16.76 6.89
N GLY A 163 12.03 -18.05 6.94
CA GLY A 163 11.41 -19.01 7.83
C GLY A 163 10.19 -19.70 7.20
N PHE A 164 10.00 -20.93 7.66
CA PHE A 164 8.80 -21.76 7.56
C PHE A 164 8.38 -22.12 8.98
#